data_AF-A0A653ZMQ6-F1
#
_entry.id   AF-A0A653ZMQ6-F1
#
_cell.length_a   1.000
_cell.length_b   1.000
_cell.length_c   1.000
_cell.angle_alpha   90.00
_cell.angle_beta   90.00
_cell.angle_gamma   90.00
#
_symmetry.space_group_name_H-M   'P 1'
#
loop_
_entity.id
_entity.type
_entity.pdbx_description
1 polymer ?
#
loop_
_entity_poly.entity_id
_entity_poly.type
_entity_poly.pdbx_seq_one_letter_code
_entity_poly.pdbx_strand_id
1 'polypeptide(L)'
;MTRQLGDFGYAPNDGLDINDRGQVAGYTSTATFREALATIWTYGRPTLIDLRPAGSSNRFSTANAINNYVHVAGNSDDLGAFVYRGKRRESLNALIDPKSGWSITFSRGINDAGQIVADGVRGGVQYAVRLDLIRPHGLAAPAIETDDEADVIVRPEAEGGE
;
A
#
# COMPACT_ATOMS: atom_id res chain seq x y z
N MET A 1 1.56 -21.17 -14.09
CA MET A 1 1.41 -21.56 -12.68
C MET A 1 0.86 -20.35 -11.94
N THR A 2 -0.15 -20.53 -11.08
CA THR A 2 -0.80 -19.44 -10.33
C THR A 2 -0.43 -19.57 -8.85
N ARG A 3 -0.02 -18.49 -8.19
CA ARG A 3 0.27 -18.44 -6.74
C ARG A 3 -0.75 -17.55 -6.05
N GLN A 4 -1.49 -18.11 -5.11
CA GLN A 4 -2.33 -17.31 -4.21
C GLN A 4 -1.43 -16.57 -3.21
N LEU A 5 -1.74 -15.30 -2.96
CA LEU A 5 -1.11 -14.53 -1.90
C LEU A 5 -1.92 -14.71 -0.62
N GLY A 6 -1.23 -14.82 0.52
CA GLY A 6 -1.86 -15.05 1.82
C GLY A 6 -2.85 -13.96 2.19
N ASP A 7 -3.79 -14.31 3.05
CA ASP A 7 -4.83 -13.42 3.56
C ASP A 7 -4.75 -13.36 5.09
N PHE A 8 -5.59 -12.51 5.69
CA PHE A 8 -5.79 -12.46 7.13
C PHE A 8 -6.98 -13.36 7.57
N GLY A 9 -7.32 -14.40 6.80
CA GLY A 9 -8.50 -15.24 6.99
C GLY A 9 -9.80 -14.64 6.45
N TYR A 10 -9.72 -13.65 5.57
CA TYR A 10 -10.86 -12.93 4.99
C TYR A 10 -10.84 -13.00 3.45
N ALA A 11 -12.03 -12.97 2.83
CA ALA A 11 -12.22 -12.93 1.37
C ALA A 11 -13.10 -11.71 0.99
N PRO A 12 -12.87 -11.00 -0.13
CA PRO A 12 -11.79 -11.06 -1.12
C PRO A 12 -10.60 -10.10 -0.87
N ASN A 13 -9.50 -10.31 -1.59
CA ASN A 13 -8.34 -9.41 -1.65
C ASN A 13 -8.10 -9.00 -3.11
N ASP A 14 -7.73 -7.75 -3.34
CA ASP A 14 -7.39 -7.27 -4.68
C ASP A 14 -5.95 -6.77 -4.72
N GLY A 15 -5.17 -7.33 -5.65
CA GLY A 15 -3.85 -6.82 -6.02
C GLY A 15 -4.00 -5.75 -7.11
N LEU A 16 -3.45 -4.56 -6.86
CA LEU A 16 -3.58 -3.40 -7.73
C LEU A 16 -2.28 -3.07 -8.48
N ASP A 17 -1.13 -3.40 -7.90
CA ASP A 17 0.18 -3.16 -8.50
C ASP A 17 1.23 -4.14 -7.99
N ILE A 18 2.31 -4.33 -8.73
CA ILE A 18 3.43 -5.20 -8.38
C ILE A 18 4.75 -4.53 -8.77
N ASN A 19 5.74 -4.56 -7.88
CA ASN A 19 7.09 -4.07 -8.18
C ASN A 19 8.01 -5.17 -8.76
N ASP A 20 9.19 -4.81 -9.25
CA ASP A 20 10.14 -5.76 -9.86
C ASP A 20 10.70 -6.79 -8.86
N ARG A 21 10.43 -6.61 -7.56
CA ARG A 21 10.78 -7.53 -6.48
C ARG A 21 9.68 -8.54 -6.18
N GLY A 22 8.58 -8.50 -6.93
CA GLY A 22 7.44 -9.40 -6.75
C GLY A 22 6.55 -9.04 -5.57
N GLN A 23 6.71 -7.85 -4.98
CA GLN A 23 5.86 -7.38 -3.89
C GLN A 23 4.61 -6.74 -4.48
N VAL A 24 3.45 -7.10 -3.95
CA VAL A 24 2.15 -6.66 -4.46
C VAL A 24 1.56 -5.62 -3.53
N ALA A 25 1.05 -4.53 -4.08
CA ALA A 25 0.21 -3.57 -3.38
C ALA A 25 -1.26 -3.78 -3.73
N GLY A 26 -2.14 -3.52 -2.77
CA GLY A 26 -3.58 -3.60 -2.98
C GLY A 26 -4.36 -3.41 -1.68
N TYR A 27 -5.40 -4.21 -1.49
CA TYR A 27 -6.18 -4.18 -0.25
C TYR A 27 -6.77 -5.54 0.12
N THR A 28 -6.98 -5.72 1.43
CA THR A 28 -7.71 -6.85 2.00
C THR A 28 -9.07 -6.39 2.51
N SER A 29 -10.14 -7.11 2.21
CA SER A 29 -11.42 -6.91 2.89
C SER A 29 -11.33 -7.43 4.33
N THR A 30 -12.00 -6.76 5.27
CA THR A 30 -12.09 -7.25 6.66
C THR A 30 -13.39 -8.03 6.87
N ALA A 31 -13.57 -8.62 8.07
CA ALA A 31 -14.78 -9.35 8.46
C ALA A 31 -16.08 -8.56 8.25
N THR A 32 -16.01 -7.23 8.25
CA THR A 32 -17.14 -6.37 7.88
C THR A 32 -17.01 -6.05 6.39
N PHE A 33 -18.04 -6.38 5.60
CA PHE A 33 -18.12 -6.16 4.14
C PHE A 33 -18.01 -4.67 3.70
N ARG A 34 -17.70 -3.76 4.63
CA ARG A 34 -17.62 -2.31 4.46
C ARG A 34 -16.24 -1.76 4.85
N GLU A 35 -15.20 -2.58 4.89
CA GLU A 35 -13.84 -2.13 5.17
C GLU A 35 -12.88 -2.80 4.18
N ALA A 36 -12.01 -1.99 3.59
CA ALA A 36 -10.88 -2.42 2.79
C ALA A 36 -9.64 -1.77 3.38
N LEU A 37 -8.61 -2.55 3.68
CA LEU A 37 -7.38 -2.03 4.27
C LEU A 37 -6.24 -2.18 3.30
N ALA A 38 -5.48 -1.11 3.11
CA ALA A 38 -4.29 -1.09 2.26
C ALA A 38 -3.28 -2.13 2.76
N THR A 39 -2.88 -3.01 1.85
CA THR A 39 -2.05 -4.19 2.15
C THR A 39 -0.89 -4.27 1.16
N ILE A 40 0.26 -4.69 1.66
CA ILE A 40 1.42 -5.10 0.87
C ILE A 40 1.64 -6.60 1.08
N TRP A 41 1.79 -7.37 0.01
CA TRP A 41 2.21 -8.75 0.08
C TRP A 41 3.68 -8.86 -0.28
N THR A 42 4.47 -9.46 0.61
CA THR A 42 5.89 -9.78 0.38
C THR A 42 6.05 -11.29 0.57
N TYR A 43 6.51 -12.00 -0.46
CA TYR A 43 6.61 -13.49 -0.46
C TYR A 43 5.29 -14.19 -0.10
N GLY A 44 4.16 -13.62 -0.54
CA GLY A 44 2.83 -14.13 -0.21
C GLY A 44 2.39 -13.86 1.23
N ARG A 45 3.14 -13.10 2.03
CA ARG A 45 2.77 -12.71 3.40
C ARG A 45 2.16 -11.31 3.39
N PRO A 46 0.87 -11.15 3.76
CA PRO A 46 0.22 -9.85 3.80
C PRO A 46 0.69 -9.01 4.98
N THR A 47 0.87 -7.71 4.77
CA THR A 47 1.18 -6.69 5.78
C THR A 47 0.23 -5.52 5.61
N LEU A 48 -0.55 -5.21 6.64
CA LEU A 48 -1.37 -4.01 6.66
C LEU A 48 -0.48 -2.78 6.84
N ILE A 49 -0.64 -1.78 5.96
CA ILE A 49 0.00 -0.47 6.14
C ILE A 49 -0.95 0.55 6.78
N ASP A 50 -2.23 0.20 6.88
CA ASP A 50 -3.22 0.95 7.65
C ASP A 50 -3.37 0.37 9.06
N LEU A 51 -2.70 1.01 10.02
CA LEU A 51 -2.64 0.59 11.41
C LEU A 51 -3.68 1.30 12.31
N ARG A 52 -4.73 1.87 11.72
CA ARG A 52 -5.84 2.47 12.50
C ARG A 52 -6.51 1.40 13.37
N PRO A 53 -6.86 1.71 14.64
CA PRO A 53 -7.51 0.74 15.53
C PRO A 53 -8.75 0.09 14.93
N ALA A 54 -8.89 -1.21 15.20
CA ALA A 54 -10.10 -1.97 14.85
C ALA A 54 -11.34 -1.38 15.52
N GLY A 55 -12.47 -1.38 14.81
CA GLY A 55 -13.75 -0.84 15.31
C GLY A 55 -13.94 0.66 15.12
N SER A 56 -12.99 1.38 14.50
CA SER A 56 -13.30 2.69 13.92
C SER A 56 -14.19 2.49 12.69
N SER A 57 -15.33 3.18 12.62
CA SER A 57 -16.22 3.09 11.47
C SER A 57 -15.57 3.68 10.22
N ASN A 58 -15.84 3.07 9.05
CA ASN A 58 -15.35 3.50 7.72
C ASN A 58 -13.82 3.52 7.59
N ARG A 59 -13.19 2.35 7.73
CA ARG A 59 -11.78 2.18 7.37
C ARG A 59 -11.67 1.70 5.92
N PHE A 60 -11.77 2.63 4.97
CA PHE A 60 -11.31 2.37 3.62
C PHE A 60 -9.91 2.93 3.42
N SER A 61 -9.02 2.06 2.92
CA SER A 61 -7.72 2.41 2.38
C SER A 61 -7.31 1.41 1.30
N THR A 62 -6.62 1.91 0.29
CA THR A 62 -6.10 1.10 -0.82
C THR A 62 -4.65 1.48 -1.09
N ALA A 63 -3.79 0.48 -1.34
CA ALA A 63 -2.44 0.69 -1.85
C ALA A 63 -2.49 0.57 -3.38
N ASN A 64 -2.58 1.71 -4.07
CA ASN A 64 -2.83 1.74 -5.52
C ASN A 64 -1.58 1.49 -6.36
N ALA A 65 -0.40 1.83 -5.83
CA ALA A 65 0.86 1.61 -6.52
C ALA A 65 2.03 1.41 -5.56
N ILE A 66 3.05 0.67 -6.01
CA ILE A 66 4.25 0.34 -5.23
C ILE A 66 5.51 0.44 -6.10
N ASN A 67 6.59 1.00 -5.54
CA ASN A 67 7.90 1.02 -6.20
C ASN A 67 8.87 -0.02 -5.60
N ASN A 68 10.08 -0.14 -6.17
CA ASN A 68 11.09 -1.10 -5.72
C ASN A 68 11.69 -0.81 -4.33
N TYR A 69 11.34 0.32 -3.71
CA TYR A 69 11.70 0.67 -2.33
C TYR A 69 10.56 0.38 -1.34
N VAL A 70 9.49 -0.29 -1.78
CA VAL A 70 8.30 -0.56 -0.95
C VAL A 70 7.62 0.74 -0.50
N HIS A 71 7.80 1.82 -1.26
CA HIS A 71 6.98 3.02 -1.09
C HIS A 71 5.66 2.82 -1.81
N VAL A 72 4.59 3.18 -1.14
CA VAL A 72 3.24 3.02 -1.66
C VAL A 72 2.58 4.38 -1.84
N ALA A 73 1.97 4.60 -3.00
CA ALA A 73 0.97 5.64 -3.19
C ALA A 73 -0.41 5.00 -3.06
N GLY A 74 -1.26 5.60 -2.24
CA GLY A 74 -2.59 5.05 -1.95
C GLY A 74 -3.63 6.11 -1.64
N ASN A 75 -4.84 5.65 -1.35
CA ASN A 75 -5.97 6.51 -0.98
C ASN A 75 -6.68 5.95 0.25
N SER A 76 -7.15 6.82 1.14
CA SER A 76 -7.90 6.43 2.33
C SER A 76 -8.86 7.52 2.79
N ASP A 77 -9.89 7.14 3.55
CA ASP A 77 -10.90 8.10 4.01
C ASP A 77 -10.35 9.18 4.96
N ASP A 78 -9.33 8.84 5.75
CA ASP A 78 -8.74 9.71 6.76
C ASP A 78 -7.71 10.70 6.21
N LEU A 79 -6.97 10.31 5.17
CA LEU A 79 -5.86 11.10 4.61
C LEU A 79 -6.14 11.62 3.19
N GLY A 80 -7.19 11.13 2.54
CA GLY A 80 -7.33 11.21 1.09
C GLY A 80 -6.18 10.46 0.41
N ALA A 81 -5.58 11.11 -0.60
CA ALA A 81 -4.37 10.60 -1.22
C ALA A 81 -3.19 10.62 -0.22
N PHE A 82 -2.51 9.49 -0.06
CA PHE A 82 -1.40 9.32 0.86
C PHE A 82 -0.18 8.69 0.21
N VAL A 83 0.97 8.82 0.87
CA VAL A 83 2.17 8.02 0.62
C VAL A 83 2.59 7.28 1.89
N TYR A 84 3.04 6.04 1.74
CA TYR A 84 3.63 5.23 2.81
C TYR A 84 5.09 4.95 2.47
N ARG A 85 5.98 5.17 3.46
CA ARG A 85 7.44 5.02 3.33
C ARG A 85 8.05 4.13 4.40
N GLY A 86 7.43 2.97 4.66
CA GLY A 86 7.93 1.95 5.58
C GLY A 86 7.56 2.12 7.07
N LYS A 87 7.01 3.26 7.49
CA LYS A 87 6.61 3.48 8.91
C LYS A 87 5.15 3.86 9.09
N ARG A 88 4.67 4.88 8.37
CA ARG A 88 3.30 5.40 8.49
C ARG A 88 2.80 5.95 7.16
N ARG A 89 1.48 5.99 6.99
CA ARG A 89 0.81 6.72 5.90
C ARG A 89 0.85 8.21 6.20
N GLU A 90 1.15 9.02 5.20
CA GLU A 90 1.17 10.49 5.29
C GLU A 90 0.37 11.10 4.14
N SER A 91 -0.53 12.03 4.44
CA SER A 91 -1.33 12.70 3.40
C SER A 91 -0.43 13.47 2.44
N LEU A 92 -0.67 13.34 1.13
CA LEU A 92 0.08 14.10 0.12
C LEU A 92 -0.14 15.62 0.27
N ASN A 93 -1.34 16.04 0.71
CA ASN A 93 -1.65 17.44 0.97
C ASN A 93 -0.87 18.01 2.15
N ALA A 94 -0.42 17.18 3.10
CA ALA A 94 0.44 17.62 4.19
C ALA A 94 1.92 17.76 3.78
N LEU A 95 2.29 17.28 2.60
CA LEU A 95 3.67 17.25 2.11
C LEU A 95 3.96 18.28 1.01
N ILE A 96 2.93 18.86 0.39
CA ILE A 96 3.08 19.94 -0.61
C ILE A 96 3.03 21.31 0.06
N ASP A 97 3.58 22.34 -0.60
CA ASP A 97 3.46 23.72 -0.13
C ASP A 97 1.97 24.14 -0.14
N PRO A 98 1.38 24.52 1.01
CA PRO A 98 0.00 24.99 1.06
C PRO A 98 -0.24 26.25 0.21
N LYS A 99 0.80 27.04 -0.09
CA LYS A 99 0.72 28.22 -0.97
C LYS A 99 0.63 27.87 -2.46
N SER A 100 0.85 26.60 -2.83
CA SER A 100 0.79 26.17 -4.23
C SER A 100 -0.62 26.21 -4.83
N GLY A 101 -1.64 26.25 -3.97
CA GLY A 101 -3.06 26.25 -4.36
C GLY A 101 -3.55 24.89 -4.88
N TRP A 102 -2.73 23.85 -4.82
CA TRP A 102 -3.10 22.49 -5.19
C TRP A 102 -3.77 21.75 -4.03
N SER A 103 -4.82 21.02 -4.35
CA SER A 103 -5.40 19.98 -3.49
C SER A 103 -5.31 18.65 -4.21
N ILE A 104 -4.53 17.72 -3.69
CA ILE A 104 -4.37 16.38 -4.24
C ILE A 104 -5.57 15.54 -3.82
N THR A 105 -6.32 15.05 -4.80
CA THR A 105 -7.59 14.35 -4.56
C THR A 105 -7.43 12.85 -4.67
N PHE A 106 -6.54 12.36 -5.53
CA PHE A 106 -6.35 10.92 -5.75
C PHE A 106 -4.93 10.59 -6.17
N SER A 107 -4.26 9.64 -5.51
CA SER A 107 -2.98 9.11 -5.99
C SER A 107 -3.21 7.95 -6.96
N ARG A 108 -2.41 7.87 -8.03
CA ARG A 108 -2.58 6.88 -9.10
C ARG A 108 -1.38 5.96 -9.30
N GLY A 109 -0.17 6.43 -9.01
CA GLY A 109 1.05 5.71 -9.35
C GLY A 109 2.27 6.27 -8.64
N ILE A 110 3.30 5.44 -8.49
CA ILE A 110 4.61 5.84 -7.98
C ILE A 110 5.70 5.13 -8.79
N ASN A 111 6.80 5.82 -9.10
CA ASN A 111 7.97 5.20 -9.73
C ASN A 111 9.16 5.07 -8.75
N ASP A 112 10.24 4.41 -9.20
CA ASP A 112 11.45 4.21 -8.39
C ASP A 112 12.20 5.50 -8.06
N ALA A 113 12.04 6.54 -8.86
CA ALA A 113 12.55 7.87 -8.54
C ALA A 113 11.76 8.55 -7.40
N GLY A 114 10.70 7.90 -6.89
CA GLY A 114 9.86 8.41 -5.82
C GLY A 114 8.83 9.45 -6.28
N GLN A 115 8.63 9.56 -7.59
CA GLN A 115 7.67 10.49 -8.17
C GLN A 115 6.28 9.87 -8.15
N ILE A 116 5.30 10.65 -7.71
CA ILE A 116 3.90 10.20 -7.61
C ILE A 116 3.09 10.90 -8.69
N VAL A 117 2.36 10.12 -9.48
CA VAL A 117 1.31 10.64 -10.36
C VAL A 117 -0.01 10.66 -9.61
N ALA A 118 -0.74 11.78 -9.71
CA ALA A 118 -1.97 12.01 -8.98
C ALA A 118 -2.94 12.91 -9.75
N ASP A 119 -4.20 12.90 -9.32
CA ASP A 119 -5.17 13.94 -9.65
C ASP A 119 -5.06 15.05 -8.62
N GLY A 120 -4.99 16.30 -9.10
CA GLY A 120 -4.97 17.49 -8.26
C GLY A 120 -5.96 18.53 -8.76
N VAL A 121 -6.58 19.26 -7.84
CA VAL A 121 -7.47 20.38 -8.13
C VAL A 121 -6.77 21.69 -7.79
N ARG A 122 -6.88 22.67 -8.70
CA ARG A 122 -6.44 24.06 -8.44
C ARG A 122 -7.43 25.02 -9.07
N GLY A 123 -7.96 25.95 -8.27
CA GLY A 123 -9.00 26.89 -8.72
C GLY A 123 -10.28 26.21 -9.20
N GLY A 124 -10.65 25.06 -8.62
CA GLY A 124 -11.84 24.29 -8.99
C GLY A 124 -11.71 23.40 -10.24
N VAL A 125 -10.55 23.39 -10.89
CA VAL A 125 -10.29 22.55 -12.08
C VAL A 125 -9.36 21.40 -11.73
N GLN A 126 -9.66 20.20 -12.19
CA GLN A 126 -8.84 19.00 -11.99
C GLN A 126 -7.77 18.86 -13.09
N TYR A 127 -6.57 18.45 -12.68
CA TYR A 127 -5.40 18.23 -13.53
C TYR A 127 -4.70 16.94 -13.12
N ALA A 128 -4.00 16.30 -14.06
CA ALA A 128 -2.96 15.33 -13.73
C ALA A 128 -1.74 16.11 -13.20
N VAL A 129 -1.17 15.65 -12.09
CA VAL A 129 0.00 16.25 -11.45
C VAL A 129 1.07 15.21 -11.16
N ARG A 130 2.32 15.65 -11.20
CA ARG A 130 3.49 14.89 -10.70
C ARG A 130 3.97 15.53 -9.41
N LEU A 131 4.21 14.71 -8.39
CA LEU A 131 4.72 15.13 -7.10
C LEU A 131 6.12 14.52 -6.89
N ASP A 132 7.12 15.37 -6.65
CA ASP A 132 8.50 14.96 -6.35
C ASP A 132 8.74 15.01 -4.83
N LEU A 133 7.95 14.24 -4.07
CA LEU A 133 7.91 14.30 -2.60
C LEU A 133 8.86 13.34 -1.91
N ILE A 134 9.29 12.31 -2.62
CA ILE A 134 10.33 11.39 -2.17
C ILE A 134 11.59 11.81 -2.91
N ARG A 135 12.62 12.23 -2.17
CA ARG A 135 13.91 12.58 -2.78
C ARG A 135 14.43 11.37 -3.57
N PRO A 136 15.10 11.57 -4.71
CA PRO A 136 15.75 10.47 -5.42
C PRO A 136 16.65 9.73 -4.44
N HIS A 137 16.37 8.46 -4.22
CA HIS A 137 17.28 7.61 -3.48
C HIS A 137 18.50 7.39 -4.37
N GLY A 138 19.59 8.13 -4.09
CA GLY A 138 20.90 7.90 -4.74
C GLY A 138 21.55 6.57 -4.36
N LEU A 139 20.78 5.65 -3.79
CA LEU A 139 21.20 4.32 -3.35
C LEU A 139 20.26 3.31 -4.02
N ALA A 140 20.83 2.20 -4.48
CA ALA A 140 20.08 1.10 -5.05
C ALA A 140 18.91 0.68 -4.14
N ALA A 141 17.85 0.12 -4.72
CA ALA A 141 16.79 -0.52 -3.96
C ALA A 141 17.39 -1.47 -2.91
N PRO A 142 16.79 -1.59 -1.71
CA PRO A 142 17.25 -2.56 -0.71
C PRO A 142 17.38 -3.96 -1.35
N ALA A 143 18.27 -4.82 -0.85
CA ALA A 143 18.50 -6.14 -1.45
C ALA A 143 17.19 -6.95 -1.54
N ILE A 144 17.00 -7.71 -2.62
CA ILE A 144 15.85 -8.64 -2.76
C ILE A 144 16.02 -9.70 -1.69
N GLU A 145 15.15 -9.74 -0.69
CA GLU A 145 15.06 -10.90 0.21
C GLU A 145 14.57 -12.07 -0.68
N THR A 146 15.16 -13.25 -0.59
CA THR A 146 14.70 -14.39 -1.41
C THR A 146 13.62 -15.16 -0.66
N ASP A 147 12.69 -15.78 -1.39
CA ASP A 147 11.59 -16.62 -0.84
C ASP A 147 12.10 -17.72 0.14
N ASP A 148 13.40 -18.04 0.12
CA ASP A 148 14.03 -19.09 0.92
C ASP A 148 14.11 -18.81 2.44
N GLU A 149 13.97 -17.56 2.90
CA GLU A 149 13.96 -17.24 4.34
C GLU A 149 12.54 -17.31 4.96
N ALA A 150 11.51 -17.55 4.16
CA ALA A 150 10.14 -17.70 4.62
C ALA A 150 9.90 -19.13 5.15
N ASP A 151 10.61 -19.48 6.23
CA ASP A 151 10.67 -20.80 6.86
C ASP A 151 9.32 -21.55 6.90
N VAL A 152 9.42 -22.84 6.57
CA VAL A 152 8.35 -23.83 6.54
C VAL A 152 7.77 -23.97 7.96
N ILE A 153 6.61 -23.35 8.21
CA ILE A 153 5.85 -23.65 9.43
C ILE A 153 5.15 -25.00 9.21
N VAL A 154 5.87 -26.08 9.50
CA VAL A 154 5.26 -27.41 9.71
C VAL A 154 4.39 -27.28 10.96
N ARG A 155 3.07 -27.28 10.79
CA ARG A 155 2.15 -27.40 11.93
C ARG A 155 2.27 -28.83 12.47
N PRO A 156 2.38 -29.04 13.79
CA PRO A 156 2.33 -30.39 14.34
C PRO A 156 0.94 -30.98 14.09
N GLU A 157 0.91 -32.22 13.61
CA GLU A 157 -0.30 -33.01 13.43
C GLU A 157 -1.02 -33.13 14.78
N ALA A 158 -2.33 -32.88 14.78
CA ALA A 158 -3.15 -33.09 15.96
C ALA A 158 -3.21 -34.60 16.23
N GLU A 159 -2.58 -35.05 17.32
CA GLU A 159 -2.78 -36.39 17.84
C GLU A 159 -4.27 -36.56 18.21
N GLY A 160 -4.90 -37.54 17.57
CA GLY A 160 -6.24 -37.98 17.93
C GLY A 160 -6.24 -38.63 19.31
N GLY A 161 -7.05 -38.08 20.22
CA GLY A 161 -7.44 -38.74 21.45
C GLY A 161 -8.80 -39.41 21.27
N GLU A 162 -8.85 -40.69 21.65
CA GLU A 162 -10.02 -41.58 21.71
C GLU A 162 -11.21 -41.04 22.50
#